data_AF-A0A9E3MKQ1-F1
#
_entry.id   AF-A0A9E3MKQ1-F1
#
_cell.length_a   1.000
_cell.length_b   1.000
_cell.length_c   1.000
_cell.angle_alpha   90.00
_cell.angle_beta   90.00
_cell.angle_gamma   90.00
#
_symmetry.space_group_name_H-M   'P 1'
#
loop_
_entity.id
_entity.type
_entity.pdbx_description
1 polymer ?
#
loop_
_entity_poly.entity_id
_entity_poly.type
_entity_poly.pdbx_seq_one_letter_code
_entity_poly.pdbx_strand_id
1 'polypeptide(L)'
;MKKIALFLGFLALVTISAEANVLLTVNITDPTNVVFSSTLGVASASDSSHTIGDGIVLLNFFSVGGSITPTVVSNTLTPAGSSTPFDSLSSDGISTAPGDFSNFTGFNFYNINNGPETMTFLTGVVAFTGSATYDLSFEDLPTVGTIGDITAGYSGSAIPAVVIGQYQIISAIPEPATYSSLAGLGVLGSAYLARRRKSSR
;
A
#
# COMPACT_ATOMS: atom_id res chain seq x y z
N MET A 1 -18.72 -7.30 -60.14
CA MET A 1 -19.18 -7.65 -58.78
C MET A 1 -18.06 -7.34 -57.80
N LYS A 2 -18.18 -6.28 -56.98
CA LYS A 2 -17.14 -5.84 -56.04
C LYS A 2 -17.36 -6.53 -54.69
N LYS A 3 -16.39 -7.33 -54.24
CA LYS A 3 -16.41 -7.98 -52.91
C LYS A 3 -15.86 -7.00 -51.87
N ILE A 4 -16.69 -6.62 -50.90
CA ILE A 4 -16.30 -5.83 -49.73
C ILE A 4 -15.89 -6.83 -48.64
N ALA A 5 -14.60 -6.83 -48.26
CA ALA A 5 -14.11 -7.60 -47.14
C ALA A 5 -14.31 -6.81 -45.85
N LEU A 6 -15.08 -7.37 -44.91
CA LEU A 6 -15.30 -6.81 -43.58
C LEU A 6 -14.21 -7.36 -42.64
N PHE A 7 -13.26 -6.53 -42.24
CA PHE A 7 -12.28 -6.85 -41.20
C PHE A 7 -12.95 -6.66 -39.83
N LEU A 8 -13.24 -7.77 -39.13
CA LEU A 8 -13.58 -7.73 -37.71
C LEU A 8 -12.28 -7.54 -36.90
N GLY A 9 -12.13 -6.36 -36.30
CA GLY A 9 -11.08 -6.10 -35.31
C GLY A 9 -11.40 -6.79 -33.99
N PHE A 10 -10.51 -7.67 -33.55
CA PHE A 10 -10.54 -8.33 -32.26
C PHE A 10 -10.17 -7.31 -31.17
N LEU A 11 -11.16 -6.84 -30.39
CA LEU A 11 -10.92 -5.96 -29.25
C LEU A 11 -10.56 -6.84 -28.05
N ALA A 12 -9.27 -6.91 -27.71
CA ALA A 12 -8.83 -7.58 -26.49
C ALA A 12 -9.35 -6.79 -25.28
N LEU A 13 -10.32 -7.36 -24.56
CA LEU A 13 -10.72 -6.86 -23.24
C LEU A 13 -9.52 -7.07 -22.31
N VAL A 14 -8.82 -5.98 -21.97
CA VAL A 14 -7.91 -5.98 -20.83
C VAL A 14 -8.79 -5.97 -19.59
N THR A 15 -8.96 -7.12 -18.96
CA THR A 15 -9.55 -7.20 -17.62
C THR A 15 -8.57 -6.52 -16.67
N ILE A 16 -8.89 -5.30 -16.27
CA ILE A 16 -8.22 -4.64 -15.14
C ILE A 16 -8.67 -5.45 -13.93
N SER A 17 -7.80 -6.33 -13.42
CA SER A 17 -8.02 -6.91 -12.10
C SER A 17 -8.10 -5.73 -11.14
N ALA A 18 -9.24 -5.57 -10.46
CA ALA A 18 -9.31 -4.66 -9.33
C ALA A 18 -8.33 -5.24 -8.30
N GLU A 19 -7.13 -4.66 -8.22
CA GLU A 19 -6.22 -5.02 -7.15
C GLU A 19 -6.96 -4.75 -5.83
N ALA A 20 -6.94 -5.74 -4.94
CA ALA A 20 -7.34 -5.56 -3.55
C ALA A 20 -6.63 -4.31 -2.99
N ASN A 21 -7.23 -3.64 -2.01
CA ASN A 21 -6.81 -2.32 -1.54
C ASN A 21 -5.36 -2.30 -1.00
N VAL A 22 -4.38 -2.27 -1.90
CA VAL A 22 -2.95 -2.10 -1.58
C VAL A 22 -2.82 -0.69 -1.05
N LEU A 23 -2.50 -0.55 0.22
CA LEU A 23 -2.33 0.75 0.89
C LEU A 23 -0.87 1.19 0.86
N LEU A 24 0.05 0.23 0.93
CA LEU A 24 1.50 0.46 0.92
C LEU A 24 2.17 -0.38 -0.16
N THR A 25 3.14 0.21 -0.84
CA THR A 25 4.11 -0.54 -1.65
C THR A 25 5.45 -0.53 -0.95
N VAL A 26 6.20 -1.62 -1.06
CA VAL A 26 7.51 -1.78 -0.41
C VAL A 26 8.55 -2.12 -1.46
N ASN A 27 9.49 -1.20 -1.68
CA ASN A 27 10.61 -1.40 -2.57
C ASN A 27 11.81 -1.93 -1.80
N ILE A 28 12.24 -3.14 -2.15
CA ILE A 28 13.34 -3.87 -1.51
C ILE A 28 14.58 -4.01 -2.39
N THR A 29 14.65 -3.29 -3.52
CA THR A 29 15.74 -3.40 -4.49
C THR A 29 17.11 -3.05 -3.87
N ASP A 30 17.12 -2.19 -2.86
CA ASP A 30 18.28 -1.92 -2.01
C ASP A 30 17.92 -2.22 -0.55
N PRO A 31 18.45 -3.31 0.05
CA PRO A 31 18.20 -3.65 1.44
C PRO A 31 18.66 -2.58 2.44
N THR A 32 19.62 -1.72 2.08
CA THR A 32 20.04 -0.59 2.93
C THR A 32 19.10 0.61 2.84
N ASN A 33 18.19 0.62 1.87
CA ASN A 33 17.23 1.68 1.60
C ASN A 33 15.87 1.07 1.22
N VAL A 34 15.28 0.25 2.10
CA VAL A 34 13.94 -0.30 1.87
C VAL A 34 12.92 0.81 2.03
N VAL A 35 12.16 1.08 0.96
CA VAL A 35 11.20 2.21 0.90
C VAL A 35 9.76 1.70 0.99
N PHE A 36 9.05 2.13 2.02
CA PHE A 36 7.62 1.95 2.21
C PHE A 36 6.90 3.20 1.72
N SER A 37 6.11 3.08 0.67
CA SER A 37 5.41 4.20 0.04
C SER A 37 3.90 4.05 0.16
N SER A 38 3.23 5.09 0.66
CA SER A 38 1.77 5.17 0.57
C SER A 38 1.31 5.16 -0.87
N THR A 39 0.14 4.58 -1.08
CA THR A 39 -0.55 4.56 -2.38
C THR A 39 -1.82 5.40 -2.31
N LEU A 40 -2.57 5.45 -3.40
CA LEU A 40 -3.95 5.97 -3.40
C LEU A 40 -4.99 4.91 -2.99
N GLY A 41 -4.54 3.75 -2.51
CA GLY A 41 -5.39 2.70 -1.97
C GLY A 41 -6.19 3.21 -0.78
N VAL A 42 -7.43 2.75 -0.69
CA VAL A 42 -8.39 3.16 0.33
C VAL A 42 -8.57 2.06 1.37
N ALA A 43 -8.85 2.38 2.63
CA ALA A 43 -9.05 1.34 3.64
C ALA A 43 -10.22 0.41 3.26
N SER A 44 -10.05 -0.90 3.47
CA SER A 44 -11.08 -1.93 3.26
C SER A 44 -12.03 -2.09 4.44
N ALA A 45 -11.65 -1.58 5.60
CA ALA A 45 -12.44 -1.57 6.82
C ALA A 45 -12.31 -0.22 7.54
N SER A 46 -13.30 0.11 8.35
CA SER A 46 -13.25 1.28 9.22
C SER A 46 -12.74 0.87 10.60
N ASP A 47 -11.79 1.63 11.14
CA ASP A 47 -11.30 1.49 12.51
C ASP A 47 -10.84 2.86 13.05
N SER A 48 -11.15 3.11 14.32
CA SER A 48 -10.68 4.29 15.06
C SER A 48 -10.41 3.94 16.52
N SER A 49 -10.05 2.69 16.78
CA SER A 49 -9.91 2.15 18.13
C SER A 49 -8.47 2.20 18.64
N HIS A 50 -7.51 2.41 17.72
CA HIS A 50 -6.08 2.44 18.00
C HIS A 50 -5.49 3.85 17.89
N THR A 51 -4.47 4.11 18.71
CA THR A 51 -3.66 5.34 18.65
C THR A 51 -2.44 5.13 17.75
N ILE A 52 -1.78 6.21 17.36
CA ILE A 52 -0.52 6.10 16.61
C ILE A 52 0.59 5.38 17.39
N GLY A 53 0.50 5.32 18.73
CA GLY A 53 1.40 4.52 19.57
C GLY A 53 1.17 3.01 19.43
N ASP A 54 -0.06 2.59 19.11
CA ASP A 54 -0.37 1.17 18.85
C ASP A 54 0.09 0.74 17.45
N GLY A 55 0.08 1.68 16.50
CA GLY A 55 0.66 1.47 15.18
C GLY A 55 -0.16 0.61 14.21
N ILE A 56 0.52 0.14 13.17
CA ILE A 56 -0.01 -0.80 12.17
C ILE A 56 0.98 -1.94 11.98
N VAL A 57 0.48 -3.14 11.69
CA VAL A 57 1.34 -4.31 11.43
C VAL A 57 1.16 -4.78 9.99
N LEU A 58 2.28 -4.94 9.28
CA LEU A 58 2.36 -5.68 8.03
C LEU A 58 2.53 -7.17 8.39
N LEU A 59 1.48 -7.96 8.23
CA LEU A 59 1.47 -9.36 8.63
C LEU A 59 2.32 -10.21 7.68
N ASN A 60 3.16 -11.10 8.25
CA ASN A 60 4.06 -11.98 7.51
C ASN A 60 5.00 -11.23 6.56
N PHE A 61 5.47 -10.04 6.97
CA PHE A 61 6.45 -9.28 6.21
C PHE A 61 7.78 -10.03 6.12
N PHE A 62 8.31 -10.52 7.25
CA PHE A 62 9.55 -11.30 7.25
C PHE A 62 9.29 -12.76 6.92
N SER A 63 10.23 -13.36 6.18
CA SER A 63 10.17 -14.78 5.84
C SER A 63 10.58 -15.69 7.00
N VAL A 64 11.35 -15.16 7.96
CA VAL A 64 11.77 -15.81 9.20
C VAL A 64 11.54 -14.85 10.35
N GLY A 65 11.01 -15.35 11.47
CA GLY A 65 10.76 -14.52 12.64
C GLY A 65 12.04 -14.16 13.39
N GLY A 66 12.11 -12.95 13.94
CA GLY A 66 13.24 -12.45 14.72
C GLY A 66 12.98 -11.07 15.29
N SER A 67 13.66 -10.71 16.39
CA SER A 67 13.63 -9.35 16.89
C SER A 67 14.55 -8.49 16.05
N ILE A 68 14.02 -7.42 15.46
CA ILE A 68 14.80 -6.50 14.64
C ILE A 68 14.90 -5.12 15.29
N THR A 69 16.00 -4.42 15.01
CA THR A 69 16.21 -3.03 15.43
C THR A 69 16.59 -2.21 14.19
N PRO A 70 15.59 -1.85 13.37
CA PRO A 70 15.82 -1.18 12.09
C PRO A 70 16.41 0.22 12.29
N THR A 71 17.30 0.63 11.40
CA THR A 71 17.82 2.01 11.40
C THR A 71 16.93 2.88 10.55
N VAL A 72 16.41 3.97 11.14
CA VAL A 72 15.56 4.94 10.43
C VAL A 72 16.42 5.81 9.53
N VAL A 73 16.17 5.77 8.22
CA VAL A 73 16.84 6.65 7.24
C VAL A 73 16.03 7.93 7.04
N SER A 74 14.72 7.78 6.79
CA SER A 74 13.77 8.90 6.73
C SER A 74 12.36 8.40 7.02
N ASN A 75 11.50 9.26 7.57
CA ASN A 75 10.10 8.89 7.80
C ASN A 75 9.15 10.08 7.71
N THR A 76 8.17 9.95 6.82
CA THR A 76 7.03 10.86 6.63
C THR A 76 5.73 10.08 6.46
N LEU A 77 5.74 8.77 6.73
CA LEU A 77 4.59 7.91 6.57
C LEU A 77 3.60 8.21 7.71
N THR A 78 2.47 8.79 7.34
CA THR A 78 1.46 9.28 8.28
C THR A 78 0.14 8.55 8.06
N PRO A 79 -0.45 7.92 9.11
CA PRO A 79 -1.76 7.30 9.02
C PRO A 79 -2.88 8.34 9.00
N ALA A 80 -3.99 7.98 8.34
CA ALA A 80 -5.20 8.78 8.37
C ALA A 80 -5.68 9.01 9.81
N GLY A 81 -6.23 10.19 10.09
CA GLY A 81 -6.63 10.61 11.43
C GLY A 81 -5.51 11.19 12.29
N SER A 82 -4.24 11.03 11.91
CA SER A 82 -3.10 11.63 12.60
C SER A 82 -2.41 12.71 11.77
N SER A 83 -1.83 13.70 12.45
CA SER A 83 -0.93 14.70 11.89
C SER A 83 0.55 14.35 12.07
N THR A 84 0.83 13.33 12.88
CA THR A 84 2.17 12.88 13.25
C THR A 84 2.55 11.66 12.41
N PRO A 85 3.77 11.61 11.81
CA PRO A 85 4.22 10.39 11.15
C PRO A 85 4.55 9.30 12.17
N PHE A 86 4.60 8.05 11.71
CA PHE A 86 5.31 7.02 12.46
C PHE A 86 6.76 7.48 12.70
N ASP A 87 7.36 7.08 13.82
CA ASP A 87 8.76 7.41 14.15
C ASP A 87 9.60 6.18 14.52
N SER A 88 8.93 5.04 14.67
CA SER A 88 9.51 3.81 15.19
C SER A 88 9.00 2.62 14.40
N LEU A 89 9.78 1.55 14.47
CA LEU A 89 9.60 0.37 13.66
C LEU A 89 10.17 -0.84 14.41
N SER A 90 9.43 -1.94 14.44
CA SER A 90 9.87 -3.16 15.10
C SER A 90 9.26 -4.40 14.46
N SER A 91 9.87 -5.56 14.70
CA SER A 91 9.21 -6.85 14.47
C SER A 91 8.01 -7.00 15.42
N ASP A 92 6.95 -7.64 14.95
CA ASP A 92 5.78 -7.94 15.76
C ASP A 92 5.25 -9.36 15.51
N GLY A 93 4.53 -9.91 16.49
CA GLY A 93 3.81 -11.17 16.35
C GLY A 93 2.67 -11.05 15.32
N ILE A 94 2.31 -12.17 14.70
CA ILE A 94 1.24 -12.20 13.67
C ILE A 94 -0.17 -12.38 14.23
N SER A 95 -0.34 -12.40 15.54
CA SER A 95 -1.64 -12.65 16.14
C SER A 95 -2.56 -11.43 16.04
N THR A 96 -3.79 -11.68 15.57
CA THR A 96 -4.90 -10.73 15.68
C THR A 96 -5.62 -10.81 17.03
N ALA A 97 -5.28 -11.81 17.85
CA ALA A 97 -5.75 -11.96 19.22
C ALA A 97 -4.81 -11.21 20.19
N PRO A 98 -5.35 -10.41 21.13
CA PRO A 98 -4.58 -9.69 22.14
C PRO A 98 -3.57 -10.57 22.91
N GLY A 99 -2.31 -10.14 22.97
CA GLY A 99 -1.27 -10.69 23.84
C GLY A 99 -0.54 -11.93 23.32
N ASP A 100 -0.69 -12.29 22.05
CA ASP A 100 0.02 -13.43 21.45
C ASP A 100 1.23 -12.96 20.63
N PHE A 101 2.41 -13.19 21.21
CA PHE A 101 3.72 -12.85 20.65
C PHE A 101 4.39 -14.05 19.96
N SER A 102 3.61 -15.05 19.55
CA SER A 102 4.16 -16.15 18.76
C SER A 102 4.45 -15.67 17.33
N ASN A 103 5.63 -16.08 16.83
CA ASN A 103 6.05 -15.85 15.45
C ASN A 103 6.18 -14.36 15.03
N PHE A 104 7.33 -13.76 15.33
CA PHE A 104 7.70 -12.36 14.99
C PHE A 104 7.98 -12.14 13.50
N THR A 105 7.05 -12.53 12.62
CA THR A 105 7.15 -12.30 11.17
C THR A 105 6.38 -11.07 10.73
N GLY A 106 5.62 -10.44 11.64
CA GLY A 106 4.98 -9.15 11.41
C GLY A 106 5.98 -8.00 11.52
N PHE A 107 5.61 -6.86 10.96
CA PHE A 107 6.41 -5.64 10.99
C PHE A 107 5.55 -4.44 11.35
N ASN A 108 5.80 -3.87 12.53
CA ASN A 108 5.00 -2.82 13.14
C ASN A 108 5.59 -1.44 12.88
N PHE A 109 4.77 -0.53 12.37
CA PHE A 109 5.02 0.90 12.31
C PHE A 109 4.27 1.59 13.43
N TYR A 110 4.95 2.33 14.29
CA TYR A 110 4.33 3.03 15.40
C TYR A 110 5.04 4.34 15.73
N ASN A 111 4.46 5.12 16.63
CA ASN A 111 5.09 6.29 17.19
C ASN A 111 5.43 6.07 18.69
N ILE A 112 6.71 5.92 19.03
CA ILE A 112 7.16 5.59 20.40
C ILE A 112 6.90 6.72 21.40
N ASN A 113 6.79 7.95 20.89
CA ASN A 113 6.48 9.10 21.72
C ASN A 113 4.99 9.17 22.11
N ASN A 114 4.22 8.12 21.80
CA ASN A 114 2.83 7.90 22.23
C ASN A 114 1.98 9.16 22.05
N GLY A 115 1.99 9.74 20.85
CA GLY A 115 1.07 10.81 20.53
C GLY A 115 -0.37 10.32 20.81
N PRO A 116 -1.20 11.04 21.58
CA PRO A 116 -2.58 10.63 21.90
C PRO A 116 -3.51 10.67 20.66
N GLU A 117 -2.95 10.86 19.47
CA GLU A 117 -3.69 10.95 18.22
C GLU A 117 -4.21 9.58 17.83
N THR A 118 -5.53 9.53 17.62
CA THR A 118 -6.23 8.34 17.15
C THR A 118 -6.00 8.16 15.66
N MET A 119 -5.52 6.98 15.25
CA MET A 119 -5.55 6.62 13.84
C MET A 119 -7.01 6.37 13.45
N THR A 120 -7.45 6.93 12.33
CA THR A 120 -8.82 6.82 11.85
C THR A 120 -8.83 6.34 10.41
N PHE A 121 -9.05 5.04 10.23
CA PHE A 121 -9.26 4.42 8.94
C PHE A 121 -10.76 4.39 8.64
N LEU A 122 -11.15 4.90 7.48
CA LEU A 122 -12.55 4.87 7.02
C LEU A 122 -12.61 4.10 5.72
N THR A 123 -13.53 3.15 5.63
CA THR A 123 -13.73 2.34 4.42
C THR A 123 -13.91 3.25 3.20
N GLY A 124 -13.12 3.03 2.15
CA GLY A 124 -13.18 3.83 0.93
C GLY A 124 -12.44 5.19 1.00
N VAL A 125 -11.71 5.46 2.08
CA VAL A 125 -10.86 6.65 2.25
C VAL A 125 -9.38 6.24 2.25
N VAL A 126 -8.51 7.09 1.69
CA VAL A 126 -7.06 6.87 1.66
C VAL A 126 -6.53 6.69 3.08
N ALA A 127 -5.78 5.60 3.30
CA ALA A 127 -5.34 5.19 4.64
C ALA A 127 -4.02 5.83 5.10
N PHE A 128 -3.13 6.18 4.17
CA PHE A 128 -1.80 6.69 4.48
C PHE A 128 -1.38 7.81 3.53
N THR A 129 -0.42 8.61 3.96
CA THR A 129 0.30 9.57 3.11
C THR A 129 1.80 9.51 3.39
N GLY A 130 2.62 9.97 2.44
CA GLY A 130 4.07 10.01 2.59
C GLY A 130 4.75 8.66 2.39
N SER A 131 5.97 8.55 2.92
CA SER A 131 6.82 7.37 2.79
C SER A 131 7.80 7.23 3.96
N ALA A 132 8.29 6.02 4.18
CA ALA A 132 9.34 5.71 5.15
C ALA A 132 10.46 4.91 4.50
N THR A 133 11.71 5.16 4.92
CA THR A 133 12.90 4.45 4.42
C THR A 133 13.68 3.91 5.60
N TYR A 134 14.04 2.63 5.53
CA TYR A 134 14.80 1.94 6.58
C TYR A 134 15.93 1.09 5.99
N ASP A 135 16.99 0.95 6.77
CA ASP A 135 18.01 -0.06 6.53
C ASP A 135 17.55 -1.39 7.13
N LEU A 136 17.33 -2.38 6.26
CA LEU A 136 16.95 -3.75 6.57
C LEU A 136 17.96 -4.74 5.96
N SER A 137 19.22 -4.33 5.77
CA SER A 137 20.25 -5.11 5.08
C SER A 137 20.65 -6.42 5.77
N PHE A 138 20.29 -6.58 7.04
CA PHE A 138 20.55 -7.79 7.83
C PHE A 138 19.34 -8.71 7.95
N GLU A 139 18.21 -8.37 7.31
CA GLU A 139 16.94 -9.08 7.45
C GLU A 139 16.61 -9.93 6.23
N ASP A 140 15.90 -11.05 6.45
CA ASP A 140 15.39 -11.90 5.39
C ASP A 140 14.11 -11.30 4.78
N LEU A 141 14.30 -10.41 3.80
CA LEU A 141 13.24 -9.69 3.12
C LEU A 141 12.36 -10.61 2.24
N PRO A 142 11.05 -10.33 2.15
CA PRO A 142 10.13 -11.08 1.29
C PRO A 142 10.48 -10.91 -0.20
N THR A 143 10.01 -11.82 -1.05
CA THR A 143 10.25 -11.71 -2.50
C THR A 143 9.37 -10.67 -3.18
N VAL A 144 9.84 -10.10 -4.30
CA VAL A 144 9.04 -9.23 -5.16
C VAL A 144 7.76 -9.95 -5.60
N GLY A 145 6.63 -9.24 -5.55
CA GLY A 145 5.30 -9.77 -5.84
C GLY A 145 4.56 -10.34 -4.62
N THR A 146 5.22 -10.46 -3.46
CA THR A 146 4.54 -10.81 -2.22
C THR A 146 3.49 -9.76 -1.86
N ILE A 147 2.32 -10.23 -1.45
CA ILE A 147 1.22 -9.43 -0.92
C ILE A 147 0.90 -9.94 0.47
N GLY A 148 0.70 -9.03 1.42
CA GLY A 148 0.28 -9.37 2.78
C GLY A 148 -0.70 -8.35 3.34
N ASP A 149 -1.36 -8.70 4.43
CA ASP A 149 -2.37 -7.86 5.05
C ASP A 149 -1.73 -6.82 5.97
N ILE A 150 -2.40 -5.67 6.10
CA ILE A 150 -2.07 -4.61 7.05
C ILE A 150 -3.18 -4.56 8.09
N THR A 151 -2.83 -4.63 9.37
CA THR A 151 -3.77 -4.45 10.48
C THR A 151 -3.54 -3.13 11.22
N ALA A 152 -4.61 -2.53 11.71
CA ALA A 152 -4.54 -1.48 12.73
C ALA A 152 -4.35 -2.11 14.12
N GLY A 153 -3.40 -1.59 14.89
CA GLY A 153 -2.96 -2.15 16.16
C GLY A 153 -1.90 -3.24 16.02
N TYR A 154 -1.27 -3.57 17.14
CA TYR A 154 -0.17 -4.54 17.27
C TYR A 154 -0.55 -5.73 18.16
N SER A 155 0.22 -6.81 18.11
CA SER A 155 -0.09 -8.08 18.79
C SER A 155 -0.27 -7.97 20.32
N GLY A 156 0.36 -6.97 20.95
CA GLY A 156 0.24 -6.70 22.38
C GLY A 156 -0.92 -5.78 22.76
N SER A 157 -1.68 -5.25 21.79
CA SER A 157 -2.83 -4.40 22.08
C SER A 157 -3.95 -5.20 22.75
N ALA A 158 -4.61 -4.59 23.74
CA ALA A 158 -5.80 -5.16 24.38
C ALA A 158 -7.03 -5.15 23.44
N ILE A 159 -6.97 -4.35 22.38
CA ILE A 159 -8.03 -4.19 21.39
C ILE A 159 -7.69 -5.10 20.19
N PRO A 160 -8.64 -5.92 19.71
CA PRO A 160 -8.40 -6.77 18.54
C PRO A 160 -7.95 -5.98 17.31
N ALA A 161 -7.01 -6.54 16.58
CA ALA A 161 -6.50 -5.92 15.36
C ALA A 161 -7.52 -6.03 14.21
N VAL A 162 -7.63 -4.98 13.40
CA VAL A 162 -8.55 -4.93 12.25
C VAL A 162 -7.75 -4.87 10.95
N VAL A 163 -8.02 -5.76 9.99
CA VAL A 163 -7.39 -5.71 8.66
C VAL A 163 -7.96 -4.51 7.88
N ILE A 164 -7.10 -3.55 7.57
CA ILE A 164 -7.47 -2.29 6.91
C ILE A 164 -7.09 -2.26 5.43
N GLY A 165 -6.26 -3.19 4.96
CA GLY A 165 -5.89 -3.32 3.55
C GLY A 165 -4.65 -4.19 3.39
N GLN A 166 -3.89 -4.00 2.31
CA GLN A 166 -2.74 -4.84 1.98
C GLN A 166 -1.48 -4.04 1.70
N TYR A 167 -0.32 -4.67 1.85
CA TYR A 167 0.94 -4.19 1.30
C TYR A 167 1.39 -5.06 0.13
N GLN A 168 2.23 -4.52 -0.75
CA GLN A 168 2.81 -5.27 -1.86
C GLN A 168 4.32 -4.99 -1.99
N ILE A 169 5.10 -6.05 -2.17
CA ILE A 169 6.53 -5.95 -2.46
C ILE A 169 6.75 -5.71 -3.96
N ILE A 170 7.48 -4.66 -4.29
CA ILE A 170 7.72 -4.21 -5.66
C ILE A 170 9.23 -4.06 -5.93
N SER A 171 9.63 -4.20 -7.20
CA SER A 171 11.02 -4.00 -7.64
C SER A 171 11.26 -2.66 -8.34
N ALA A 172 10.20 -1.94 -8.70
CA ALA A 172 10.28 -0.65 -9.39
C ALA A 172 9.38 0.34 -8.67
N ILE A 173 9.92 1.52 -8.32
CA ILE A 173 9.13 2.65 -7.84
C ILE A 173 8.12 2.97 -8.96
N PRO A 174 6.81 2.76 -8.78
CA PRO A 174 5.86 3.19 -9.80
C PRO A 174 5.94 4.70 -9.85
N GLU A 175 6.39 5.26 -10.98
CA GLU A 175 6.38 6.70 -11.12
C GLU A 175 4.93 7.21 -10.96
N PRO A 176 4.69 8.28 -10.17
CA PRO A 176 3.36 8.85 -9.97
C PRO A 176 2.61 9.28 -11.25
N ALA A 177 3.21 9.14 -12.44
CA ALA A 177 2.66 9.59 -13.73
C ALA A 177 1.99 8.50 -14.58
N THR A 178 2.03 7.22 -14.17
CA THR A 178 1.52 6.13 -15.03
C THR A 178 -0.01 6.18 -15.19
N TYR A 179 -0.74 6.70 -14.20
CA TYR A 179 -2.21 6.79 -14.25
C TYR A 179 -2.74 8.00 -15.06
N SER A 180 -1.95 9.08 -15.17
CA SER A 180 -2.36 10.30 -15.88
C SER A 180 -2.13 10.20 -17.39
N SER A 181 -1.16 9.40 -17.84
CA SER A 181 -0.89 9.16 -19.26
C SER A 181 -2.01 8.34 -19.95
N LEU A 182 -2.64 7.40 -19.24
CA LEU A 182 -3.78 6.62 -19.77
C LEU A 182 -5.04 7.47 -19.92
N ALA A 183 -5.32 8.37 -18.98
CA ALA A 183 -6.44 9.31 -19.04
C ALA A 183 -6.26 10.36 -20.16
N GLY A 184 -5.04 10.85 -20.38
CA GLY A 184 -4.73 11.81 -21.44
C GLY A 184 -4.93 11.28 -22.86
N LEU A 185 -4.61 10.01 -23.11
CA LEU A 185 -4.80 9.38 -24.42
C LEU A 185 -6.28 9.16 -24.77
N GLY A 186 -7.14 8.89 -23.78
CA GLY A 186 -8.59 8.75 -23.98
C GLY A 186 -9.29 10.06 -24.37
N VAL A 187 -8.82 11.20 -23.82
CA VAL A 187 -9.38 12.53 -24.12
C VAL A 187 -8.93 13.03 -25.50
N LEU A 188 -7.69 12.78 -25.90
CA LEU A 188 -7.19 13.17 -27.24
C LEU A 188 -7.85 12.35 -28.37
N GLY A 189 -8.07 11.05 -28.15
CA GLY A 189 -8.76 10.19 -29.12
C GLY A 189 -10.22 10.58 -29.35
N SER A 190 -10.95 10.93 -28.29
CA SER A 190 -12.35 11.36 -28.38
C SER A 190 -12.51 12.75 -29.02
N ALA A 191 -11.60 13.69 -28.75
CA ALA A 191 -11.60 15.02 -29.37
C ALA A 191 -11.30 14.97 -30.88
N TYR A 192 -10.40 14.08 -31.33
CA TYR A 192 -10.11 13.88 -32.76
C TYR A 192 -11.30 13.28 -33.52
N LEU A 193 -11.99 12.30 -32.92
CA LEU A 193 -13.20 11.69 -33.50
C LEU A 193 -14.39 12.66 -33.54
N ALA A 194 -14.55 13.52 -32.53
CA ALA A 194 -15.59 14.55 -32.51
C ALA A 194 -15.39 15.61 -33.61
N ARG A 195 -14.14 16.00 -33.92
CA ARG A 195 -13.85 16.94 -35.01
C ARG A 195 -14.19 16.38 -36.39
N ARG A 196 -13.93 15.09 -36.65
CA ARG A 196 -14.27 14.48 -37.95
C ARG A 196 -15.76 14.44 -38.23
N ARG A 197 -16.61 14.35 -37.20
CA ARG A 197 -18.08 14.33 -37.37
C ARG A 197 -18.69 15.71 -37.66
N LYS A 198 -17.97 16.80 -37.39
CA LYS A 198 -18.46 18.17 -37.62
C LYS A 198 -18.14 18.72 -39.01
N SER A 199 -17.26 18.06 -39.78
CA SER A 199 -16.77 18.54 -41.09
C SER A 199 -17.49 17.92 -42.30
N SER A 200 -18.57 17.15 -42.10
CA SER A 200 -19.29 16.45 -43.18
C SER A 200 -20.78 16.80 -43.24
N ARG A 201 -21.14 18.06 -42.96
CA ARG A 201 -22.45 18.62 -43.31
C ARG A 201 -22.26 19.84 -44.19
#